data_AF-A0A6G3XGX8-F1
#
_entry.id   AF-A0A6G3XGX8-F1
#
_cell.length_a   1.000
_cell.length_b   1.000
_cell.length_c   1.000
_cell.angle_alpha   90.00
_cell.angle_beta   90.00
_cell.angle_gamma   90.00
#
_symmetry.space_group_name_H-M   'P 1'
#
loop_
_entity.id
_entity.type
_entity.pdbx_description
1 polymer ?
#
loop_
_entity_poly.entity_id
_entity_poly.type
_entity_poly.pdbx_seq_one_letter_code
_entity_poly.pdbx_strand_id
1 'polypeptide(L)'
;MGAVTSRAVRLRAAVRRAPRALYEEAWAAPADRVPRMGEPDVPVWRPSLLVLLIIVAACFAVPRTNELAVDATDGVSGWAVLAALAQSAVLVAGMIRPVGAWWAATALSVATVLVTEPVMSPDRLFPWSIMGMAFQGGALFLLALRVSLRRAVGALALTLLLGLALTLHTTQQHNLDLDRSAPVFVVAMILGAALRSLRLARKDLVVQAELTAEERARRTLLEERGRIARELHDVVAHHMSVISIQAQVAPHLVEHPTEELRENLTGIRENALEALAELRRV
;
A
#
# COMPACT_ATOMS: atom_id res chain seq x y z
N MET A 1 18.05 -33.43 -37.01
CA MET A 1 16.58 -33.19 -37.11
C MET A 1 15.80 -33.37 -35.79
N GLY A 2 16.41 -33.76 -34.65
CA GLY A 2 15.68 -33.99 -33.38
C GLY A 2 15.57 -32.79 -32.41
N ALA A 3 16.35 -31.72 -32.62
CA ALA A 3 16.36 -30.57 -31.70
C ALA A 3 15.17 -29.60 -31.91
N VAL A 4 14.69 -29.46 -33.15
CA VAL A 4 13.62 -28.53 -33.54
C VAL A 4 12.24 -28.99 -33.03
N THR A 5 11.99 -30.29 -33.07
CA THR A 5 10.76 -30.90 -32.53
C THR A 5 10.64 -30.75 -31.01
N SER A 6 11.74 -30.82 -30.26
CA SER A 6 11.71 -30.61 -28.79
C SER A 6 11.41 -29.15 -28.38
N ARG A 7 11.77 -28.17 -29.23
CA ARG A 7 11.48 -26.75 -28.98
C ARG A 7 10.02 -26.44 -29.27
N ALA A 8 9.47 -26.97 -30.35
CA ALA A 8 8.06 -26.80 -30.72
C ALA A 8 7.10 -27.42 -29.69
N VAL A 9 7.45 -28.58 -29.11
CA VAL A 9 6.65 -29.23 -28.06
C VAL A 9 6.70 -28.44 -26.74
N ARG A 10 7.87 -27.90 -26.36
CA ARG A 10 8.01 -27.03 -25.17
C ARG A 10 7.28 -25.70 -25.32
N LEU A 11 7.32 -25.09 -26.52
CA LEU A 11 6.56 -23.88 -26.84
C LEU A 11 5.05 -24.14 -26.79
N ARG A 12 4.55 -25.25 -27.36
CA ARG A 12 3.13 -25.62 -27.26
C ARG A 12 2.69 -25.89 -25.83
N ALA A 13 3.54 -26.52 -25.01
CA ALA A 13 3.26 -26.77 -23.59
C ALA A 13 3.29 -25.47 -22.76
N ALA A 14 4.21 -24.55 -23.05
CA ALA A 14 4.28 -23.23 -22.43
C ALA A 14 3.06 -22.36 -22.79
N VAL A 15 2.64 -22.35 -24.06
CA VAL A 15 1.45 -21.64 -24.54
C VAL A 15 0.16 -22.24 -23.95
N ARG A 16 0.08 -23.56 -23.73
CA ARG A 16 -1.05 -24.19 -23.05
C ARG A 16 -1.09 -23.95 -21.55
N ARG A 17 0.06 -23.78 -20.88
CA ARG A 17 0.15 -23.51 -19.43
C ARG A 17 0.08 -22.03 -19.07
N ALA A 18 0.48 -21.14 -19.98
CA ALA A 18 0.42 -19.70 -19.81
C ALA A 18 -0.95 -19.16 -19.34
N PRO A 19 -2.10 -19.54 -19.93
CA PRO A 19 -3.39 -19.00 -19.49
C PRO A 19 -3.78 -19.46 -18.08
N ARG A 20 -3.41 -20.70 -17.69
CA ARG A 20 -3.71 -21.25 -16.36
C ARG A 20 -2.81 -20.67 -15.27
N ALA A 21 -1.52 -20.51 -15.57
CA ALA A 21 -0.56 -19.85 -14.69
C ALA A 21 -0.87 -18.36 -14.53
N LEU A 22 -1.24 -17.66 -15.61
CA LEU A 22 -1.71 -16.28 -15.56
C LEU A 22 -3.02 -16.17 -14.79
N TYR A 23 -3.92 -17.16 -14.86
CA TYR A 23 -5.15 -17.17 -14.06
C TYR A 23 -4.85 -17.36 -12.56
N GLU A 24 -4.00 -18.31 -12.19
CA GLU A 24 -3.64 -18.52 -10.78
C GLU A 24 -2.82 -17.35 -10.21
N GLU A 25 -1.86 -16.80 -10.96
CA GLU A 25 -1.15 -15.57 -10.55
C GLU A 25 -2.06 -14.34 -10.54
N ALA A 26 -3.08 -14.24 -11.40
CA ALA A 26 -3.96 -13.07 -11.47
C ALA A 26 -5.10 -13.11 -10.44
N TRP A 27 -5.62 -14.30 -10.11
CA TRP A 27 -6.84 -14.45 -9.32
C TRP A 27 -6.63 -15.13 -7.96
N ALA A 28 -5.52 -15.86 -7.73
CA ALA A 28 -5.28 -16.55 -6.46
C ALA A 28 -4.42 -15.78 -5.44
N ALA A 29 -3.72 -14.72 -5.86
CA ALA A 29 -2.96 -13.90 -4.91
C ALA A 29 -3.94 -13.14 -3.98
N PRO A 30 -3.80 -13.25 -2.65
CA PRO A 30 -4.67 -12.55 -1.71
C PRO A 30 -4.63 -11.05 -2.03
N ALA A 31 -5.79 -10.46 -2.31
CA ALA A 31 -5.90 -9.01 -2.32
C ALA A 31 -5.42 -8.49 -0.96
N ASP A 32 -4.64 -7.40 -0.95
CA ASP A 32 -4.17 -6.76 0.27
C ASP A 32 -5.35 -6.66 1.24
N ARG A 33 -5.22 -7.32 2.41
CA ARG A 33 -6.29 -7.36 3.39
C ARG A 33 -6.64 -5.93 3.78
N VAL A 34 -7.93 -5.61 3.75
CA VAL A 34 -8.44 -4.43 4.46
C VAL A 34 -7.98 -4.58 5.92
N PRO A 35 -7.29 -3.58 6.50
CA PRO A 35 -6.82 -3.63 7.88
C PRO A 35 -7.95 -4.11 8.79
N ARG A 36 -7.67 -5.11 9.63
CA ARG A 36 -8.68 -5.64 10.55
C ARG A 36 -8.97 -4.59 11.61
N MET A 37 -10.25 -4.39 11.87
CA MET A 37 -10.74 -3.46 12.89
C MET A 37 -10.09 -3.79 14.24
N GLY A 38 -9.38 -2.82 14.85
CA GLY A 38 -8.72 -2.96 16.15
C GLY A 38 -7.19 -2.89 16.14
N GLU A 39 -6.55 -2.76 14.97
CA GLU A 39 -5.14 -2.37 14.93
C GLU A 39 -4.98 -0.93 15.48
N PRO A 40 -3.93 -0.62 16.27
CA PRO A 40 -3.78 0.66 16.97
C PRO A 40 -3.82 1.90 16.07
N ASP A 41 -3.55 1.73 14.77
CA ASP A 41 -3.47 2.80 13.77
C ASP A 41 -4.76 3.02 12.93
N VAL A 42 -5.87 2.31 13.20
CA VAL A 42 -7.10 2.50 12.40
C VAL A 42 -8.00 3.54 13.05
N PRO A 43 -8.17 4.75 12.46
CA PRO A 43 -8.90 5.82 13.12
C PRO A 43 -10.41 5.51 13.17
N VAL A 44 -11.11 6.15 14.11
CA VAL A 44 -12.50 5.96 14.60
C VAL A 44 -13.62 6.20 13.55
N TRP A 45 -13.34 6.08 12.25
CA TRP A 45 -14.17 6.49 11.11
C TRP A 45 -15.38 5.58 10.81
N ARG A 46 -15.80 4.69 11.72
CA ARG A 46 -16.91 3.75 11.46
C ARG A 46 -18.23 4.44 11.05
N PRO A 47 -18.75 5.46 11.77
CA PRO A 47 -19.98 6.14 11.35
C PRO A 47 -19.74 7.00 10.10
N SER A 48 -18.61 7.71 10.01
CA SER A 48 -18.30 8.58 8.87
C SER A 48 -18.14 7.80 7.56
N LEU A 49 -17.56 6.60 7.61
CA LEU A 49 -17.41 5.71 6.46
C LEU A 49 -18.75 5.12 6.02
N LEU A 50 -19.60 4.71 6.96
CA LEU A 50 -20.97 4.26 6.65
C LEU A 50 -21.82 5.39 6.04
N VAL A 51 -21.72 6.60 6.58
CA VAL A 51 -22.41 7.79 6.06
C VAL A 51 -21.90 8.13 4.65
N LEU A 52 -20.58 8.13 4.44
CA LEU A 52 -20.00 8.35 3.11
C LEU A 52 -20.45 7.29 2.11
N LEU A 53 -20.50 6.01 2.52
CA LEU A 53 -21.00 4.92 1.69
C LEU A 53 -22.45 5.11 1.29
N ILE A 54 -23.31 5.52 2.23
CA ILE A 54 -24.73 5.81 1.96
C ILE A 54 -24.86 7.00 1.02
N ILE A 55 -24.06 8.06 1.22
CA ILE A 55 -24.07 9.25 0.35
C ILE A 55 -23.65 8.86 -1.07
N VAL A 56 -22.53 8.15 -1.24
CA VAL A 56 -22.06 7.68 -2.55
C VAL A 56 -23.11 6.78 -3.21
N ALA A 57 -23.72 5.89 -2.42
CA ALA A 57 -24.76 4.99 -2.89
C ALA A 57 -26.00 5.75 -3.39
N ALA A 58 -26.44 6.78 -2.66
CA ALA A 58 -27.58 7.61 -3.01
C ALA A 58 -27.30 8.53 -4.20
N CYS A 59 -26.12 9.18 -4.22
CA CYS A 59 -25.66 10.03 -5.31
C CYS A 59 -25.54 9.27 -6.64
N PHE A 60 -25.30 7.96 -6.60
CA PHE A 60 -25.32 7.12 -7.78
C PHE A 60 -26.72 6.59 -8.11
N ALA A 61 -27.46 6.08 -7.12
CA ALA A 61 -28.73 5.39 -7.34
C ALA A 61 -29.82 6.33 -7.91
N VAL A 62 -29.89 7.58 -7.46
CA VAL A 62 -30.94 8.51 -7.90
C VAL A 62 -30.78 8.89 -9.38
N PRO A 63 -29.64 9.40 -9.86
CA PRO A 63 -29.45 9.69 -11.28
C PRO A 63 -29.55 8.44 -12.17
N ARG A 64 -29.07 7.29 -11.68
CA ARG A 64 -29.14 6.04 -12.44
C ARG A 64 -30.58 5.54 -12.62
N THR A 65 -31.39 5.61 -11.56
CA THR A 65 -32.81 5.28 -11.63
C THR A 65 -33.54 6.20 -12.61
N ASN A 66 -33.23 7.51 -12.56
CA ASN A 66 -33.81 8.48 -13.48
C ASN A 66 -33.45 8.19 -14.94
N GLU A 67 -32.18 7.89 -15.23
CA GLU A 67 -31.73 7.54 -16.59
C GLU A 67 -32.45 6.29 -17.13
N LEU A 68 -32.51 5.22 -16.33
CA LEU A 68 -33.19 3.97 -16.69
C LEU A 68 -34.72 4.12 -16.81
N ALA A 69 -35.31 5.02 -16.02
CA ALA A 69 -36.75 5.29 -16.08
C ALA A 69 -37.14 6.09 -17.32
N VAL A 70 -36.29 7.01 -17.80
CA VAL A 70 -36.56 7.75 -19.04
C VAL A 70 -36.46 6.84 -20.27
N ASP A 71 -35.63 5.80 -20.21
CA ASP A 71 -35.50 4.83 -21.29
C ASP A 71 -36.61 3.75 -21.28
N ALA A 72 -37.42 3.68 -20.22
CA ALA A 72 -38.58 2.78 -20.14
C ALA A 72 -39.87 3.49 -20.57
N THR A 73 -40.61 2.91 -21.53
CA THR A 73 -41.86 3.47 -22.06
C THR A 73 -42.99 3.64 -21.03
N ASP A 74 -42.94 2.90 -19.92
CA ASP A 74 -44.01 2.84 -18.90
C ASP A 74 -43.71 3.68 -17.63
N GLY A 75 -42.70 4.54 -17.64
CA GLY A 75 -42.28 5.35 -16.49
C GLY A 75 -41.26 4.65 -15.58
N VAL A 76 -41.18 5.04 -14.29
CA VAL A 76 -40.22 4.45 -13.33
C VAL A 76 -40.57 2.99 -13.07
N SER A 77 -40.03 2.12 -13.89
CA SER A 77 -40.17 0.68 -13.75
C SER A 77 -39.49 0.18 -12.46
N GLY A 78 -40.16 -0.74 -11.75
CA GLY A 78 -39.60 -1.37 -10.55
C GLY A 78 -38.24 -2.05 -10.79
N TRP A 79 -37.98 -2.56 -12.01
CA TRP A 79 -36.69 -3.15 -12.34
C TRP A 79 -35.56 -2.11 -12.40
N ALA A 80 -35.84 -0.88 -12.83
CA ALA A 80 -34.86 0.20 -12.95
C ALA A 80 -34.32 0.61 -11.58
N VAL A 81 -35.23 0.71 -10.59
CA VAL A 81 -34.89 0.98 -9.19
C VAL A 81 -34.02 -0.15 -8.63
N LEU A 82 -34.42 -1.41 -8.85
CA LEU A 82 -33.66 -2.57 -8.38
C LEU A 82 -32.27 -2.66 -9.01
N ALA A 83 -32.15 -2.39 -10.31
CA ALA A 83 -30.87 -2.37 -11.01
C ALA A 83 -29.96 -1.26 -10.48
N ALA A 84 -30.47 -0.05 -10.27
CA ALA A 84 -29.72 1.07 -9.73
C ALA A 84 -29.24 0.80 -8.28
N LEU A 85 -30.11 0.23 -7.43
CA LEU A 85 -29.75 -0.18 -6.08
C LEU A 85 -28.70 -1.31 -6.08
N ALA A 86 -28.82 -2.28 -6.97
CA ALA A 86 -27.84 -3.37 -7.11
C ALA A 86 -26.48 -2.82 -7.58
N GLN A 87 -26.45 -1.93 -8.57
CA GLN A 87 -25.22 -1.29 -9.06
C GLN A 87 -24.56 -0.47 -7.93
N SER A 88 -25.35 0.28 -7.19
CA SER A 88 -24.90 1.03 -6.03
C SER A 88 -24.28 0.12 -4.95
N ALA A 89 -24.97 -0.98 -4.59
CA ALA A 89 -24.48 -1.97 -3.64
C ALA A 89 -23.17 -2.64 -4.09
N VAL A 90 -23.01 -2.87 -5.40
CA VAL A 90 -21.76 -3.43 -5.96
C VAL A 90 -20.59 -2.47 -5.81
N LEU A 91 -20.76 -1.15 -6.01
CA LEU A 91 -19.69 -0.16 -5.77
C LEU A 91 -19.28 -0.13 -4.30
N VAL A 92 -20.26 -0.17 -3.39
CA VAL A 92 -20.01 -0.26 -1.94
C VAL A 92 -19.26 -1.55 -1.59
N ALA A 93 -19.70 -2.69 -2.12
CA ALA A 93 -19.03 -3.97 -1.94
C ALA A 93 -17.60 -3.97 -2.52
N GLY A 94 -17.33 -3.18 -3.57
CA GLY A 94 -16.02 -3.00 -4.18
C GLY A 94 -14.97 -2.38 -3.27
N MET A 95 -15.38 -1.66 -2.23
CA MET A 95 -14.46 -1.16 -1.21
C MET A 95 -13.86 -2.29 -0.35
N ILE A 96 -14.58 -3.41 -0.22
CA ILE A 96 -14.19 -4.57 0.61
C ILE A 96 -13.63 -5.70 -0.28
N ARG A 97 -14.29 -5.99 -1.41
CA ARG A 97 -13.93 -7.06 -2.34
C ARG A 97 -13.86 -6.54 -3.78
N PRO A 98 -12.77 -5.86 -4.17
CA PRO A 98 -12.66 -5.16 -5.46
C PRO A 98 -12.78 -6.10 -6.67
N VAL A 99 -12.22 -7.30 -6.56
CA VAL A 99 -12.19 -8.29 -7.65
C VAL A 99 -13.58 -8.88 -7.92
N GLY A 100 -14.29 -9.29 -6.85
CA GLY A 100 -15.65 -9.80 -6.95
C GLY A 100 -16.64 -8.73 -7.37
N ALA A 101 -16.47 -7.50 -6.86
CA ALA A 101 -17.30 -6.37 -7.24
C ALA A 101 -17.13 -5.97 -8.71
N TRP A 102 -15.93 -6.05 -9.27
CA TRP A 102 -15.73 -5.76 -10.69
C TRP A 102 -16.42 -6.80 -11.59
N TRP A 103 -16.36 -8.09 -11.25
CA TRP A 103 -17.13 -9.12 -11.96
C TRP A 103 -18.63 -8.90 -11.84
N ALA A 104 -19.13 -8.60 -10.63
CA ALA A 104 -20.54 -8.29 -10.41
C ALA A 104 -20.97 -7.02 -11.17
N ALA A 105 -20.13 -5.99 -11.20
CA ALA A 105 -20.38 -4.76 -11.94
C ALA A 105 -20.47 -5.05 -13.44
N THR A 106 -19.52 -5.82 -13.98
CA THR A 106 -19.49 -6.19 -15.39
C THR A 106 -20.72 -7.02 -15.78
N ALA A 107 -21.09 -8.02 -14.97
CA ALA A 107 -22.27 -8.84 -15.21
C ALA A 107 -23.57 -8.02 -15.14
N LEU A 108 -23.70 -7.14 -14.15
CA LEU A 108 -24.87 -6.30 -13.97
C LEU A 108 -24.99 -5.22 -15.04
N SER A 109 -23.86 -4.66 -15.47
CA SER A 109 -23.72 -3.77 -16.62
C SER A 109 -24.24 -4.43 -17.90
N VAL A 110 -23.79 -5.64 -18.22
CA VAL A 110 -24.29 -6.40 -19.39
C VAL A 110 -25.78 -6.71 -19.28
N ALA A 111 -26.23 -7.20 -18.12
CA ALA A 111 -27.64 -7.52 -17.91
C ALA A 111 -28.53 -6.28 -18.09
N THR A 112 -28.08 -5.12 -17.60
CA THR A 112 -28.81 -3.85 -17.76
C THR A 112 -28.87 -3.44 -19.22
N VAL A 113 -27.78 -3.57 -19.98
CA VAL A 113 -27.78 -3.26 -21.43
C VAL A 113 -28.75 -4.17 -22.17
N LEU A 114 -28.72 -5.48 -21.94
CA LEU A 114 -29.61 -6.44 -22.60
C LEU A 114 -31.09 -6.21 -22.33
N VAL A 115 -31.44 -5.74 -21.12
CA VAL A 115 -32.82 -5.41 -20.74
C VAL A 115 -33.26 -4.07 -21.33
N THR A 116 -32.35 -3.10 -21.43
CA THR A 116 -32.69 -1.72 -21.84
C THR A 116 -32.67 -1.54 -23.36
N GLU A 117 -31.79 -2.25 -24.09
CA GLU A 117 -31.65 -2.14 -25.56
C GLU A 117 -32.97 -2.18 -26.35
N PRO A 118 -33.94 -3.09 -26.10
CA PRO A 118 -35.16 -3.15 -26.90
C PRO A 118 -36.12 -1.96 -26.69
N VAL A 119 -35.93 -1.20 -25.60
CA VAL A 119 -36.81 -0.09 -25.19
C VAL A 119 -36.11 1.26 -25.30
N MET A 120 -34.80 1.26 -25.53
CA MET A 120 -33.96 2.45 -25.58
C MET A 120 -34.25 3.28 -26.83
N SER A 121 -34.26 4.61 -26.67
CA SER A 121 -34.38 5.52 -27.81
C SER A 121 -33.09 5.51 -28.65
N PRO A 122 -33.18 5.53 -30.00
CA PRO A 122 -32.02 5.49 -30.90
C PRO A 122 -30.97 6.58 -30.64
N ASP A 123 -31.39 7.73 -30.11
CA ASP A 123 -30.53 8.88 -29.85
C ASP A 123 -29.62 8.70 -28.62
N ARG A 124 -29.83 7.65 -27.83
CA ARG A 124 -29.05 7.38 -26.60
C ARG A 124 -27.68 6.79 -26.90
N LEU A 125 -26.77 7.04 -25.97
CA LEU A 125 -25.40 6.54 -26.01
C LEU A 125 -25.39 5.03 -25.76
N PHE A 126 -24.77 4.29 -26.67
CA PHE A 126 -24.66 2.83 -26.62
C PHE A 126 -23.20 2.39 -26.76
N PRO A 127 -22.73 1.33 -26.07
CA PRO A 127 -23.45 0.46 -25.13
C PRO A 127 -23.48 1.00 -23.69
N TRP A 128 -22.72 2.06 -23.41
CA TRP A 128 -22.61 2.64 -22.08
C TRP A 128 -23.28 4.01 -22.06
N SER A 129 -24.28 4.16 -21.19
CA SER A 129 -24.86 5.46 -20.87
C SER A 129 -23.95 6.23 -19.90
N ILE A 130 -24.21 7.52 -19.65
CA ILE A 130 -23.31 8.36 -18.82
C ILE A 130 -23.14 7.77 -17.41
N MET A 131 -24.23 7.35 -16.75
CA MET A 131 -24.10 6.73 -15.44
C MET A 131 -23.58 5.29 -15.52
N GLY A 132 -23.80 4.59 -16.64
CA GLY A 132 -23.18 3.29 -16.91
C GLY A 132 -21.65 3.38 -17.01
N MET A 133 -21.13 4.42 -17.64
CA MET A 133 -19.70 4.72 -17.67
C MET A 133 -19.16 5.06 -16.30
N ALA A 134 -19.87 5.90 -15.54
CA ALA A 134 -19.47 6.24 -14.17
C ALA A 134 -19.42 5.00 -13.27
N PHE A 135 -20.38 4.08 -13.42
CA PHE A 135 -20.43 2.82 -12.69
C PHE A 135 -19.24 1.91 -13.01
N GLN A 136 -19.05 1.58 -14.29
CA GLN A 136 -17.99 0.68 -14.72
C GLN A 136 -16.59 1.31 -14.51
N GLY A 137 -16.46 2.61 -14.73
CA GLY A 137 -15.26 3.39 -14.43
C GLY A 137 -14.94 3.40 -12.94
N GLY A 138 -15.95 3.59 -12.08
CA GLY A 138 -15.81 3.49 -10.62
C GLY A 138 -15.35 2.10 -10.18
N ALA A 139 -15.91 1.03 -10.75
CA ALA A 139 -15.48 -0.34 -10.49
C ALA A 139 -14.02 -0.58 -10.93
N LEU A 140 -13.61 -0.09 -12.10
CA LEU A 140 -12.23 -0.16 -12.58
C LEU A 140 -11.25 0.65 -11.71
N PHE A 141 -11.67 1.83 -11.26
CA PHE A 141 -10.90 2.66 -10.34
C PHE A 141 -10.66 1.94 -9.01
N LEU A 142 -11.73 1.41 -8.39
CA LEU A 142 -11.63 0.64 -7.15
C LEU A 142 -10.77 -0.61 -7.30
N LEU A 143 -10.87 -1.30 -8.44
CA LEU A 143 -10.01 -2.43 -8.76
C LEU A 143 -8.54 -1.99 -8.87
N ALA A 144 -8.24 -0.95 -9.65
CA ALA A 144 -6.89 -0.43 -9.88
C ALA A 144 -6.21 0.09 -8.60
N LEU A 145 -6.99 0.55 -7.61
CA LEU A 145 -6.47 0.91 -6.29
C LEU A 145 -5.87 -0.27 -5.51
N ARG A 146 -6.27 -1.51 -5.85
CA ARG A 146 -5.99 -2.72 -5.05
C ARG A 146 -5.19 -3.78 -5.81
N VAL A 147 -5.22 -3.78 -7.14
CA VAL A 147 -4.53 -4.79 -7.96
C VAL A 147 -3.32 -4.23 -8.71
N SER A 148 -2.46 -5.11 -9.22
CA SER A 148 -1.31 -4.72 -10.05
C SER A 148 -1.75 -4.10 -11.39
N LEU A 149 -0.91 -3.23 -11.95
CA LEU A 149 -1.19 -2.57 -13.23
C LEU A 149 -1.53 -3.58 -14.34
N ARG A 150 -0.87 -4.75 -14.35
CA ARG A 150 -1.16 -5.83 -15.29
C ARG A 150 -2.60 -6.34 -15.21
N ARG A 151 -3.13 -6.54 -13.99
CA ARG A 151 -4.52 -6.98 -13.77
C ARG A 151 -5.51 -5.88 -14.10
N ALA A 152 -5.19 -4.63 -13.76
CA ALA A 152 -6.02 -3.47 -14.08
C ALA A 152 -6.13 -3.27 -15.61
N VAL A 153 -5.03 -3.42 -16.35
CA VAL A 153 -5.01 -3.39 -17.82
C VAL A 153 -5.81 -4.56 -18.40
N GLY A 154 -5.70 -5.76 -17.84
CA GLY A 154 -6.51 -6.91 -18.25
C GLY A 154 -8.02 -6.68 -18.06
N ALA A 155 -8.42 -6.09 -16.93
CA ALA A 155 -9.81 -5.73 -16.64
C ALA A 155 -10.32 -4.61 -17.56
N LEU A 156 -9.48 -3.61 -17.86
CA LEU A 156 -9.79 -2.57 -18.84
C LEU A 156 -10.00 -3.18 -20.23
N ALA A 157 -9.08 -4.03 -20.67
CA ALA A 157 -9.19 -4.72 -21.96
C ALA A 157 -10.47 -5.55 -22.06
N LEU A 158 -10.82 -6.31 -21.01
CA LEU A 158 -12.07 -7.08 -20.99
C LEU A 158 -13.29 -6.17 -21.06
N THR A 159 -13.28 -5.06 -20.32
CA THR A 159 -14.39 -4.07 -20.32
C THR A 159 -14.60 -3.48 -21.72
N LEU A 160 -13.51 -3.11 -22.41
CA LEU A 160 -13.57 -2.56 -23.77
C LEU A 160 -14.01 -3.61 -24.79
N LEU A 161 -13.49 -4.85 -24.69
CA LEU A 161 -13.89 -5.96 -25.55
C LEU A 161 -15.38 -6.29 -25.39
N LEU A 162 -15.90 -6.22 -24.17
CA LEU A 162 -17.30 -6.44 -23.88
C LEU A 162 -18.18 -5.32 -24.46
N GLY A 163 -17.77 -4.06 -24.32
CA GLY A 163 -18.44 -2.94 -24.98
C GLY A 163 -18.48 -3.13 -26.50
N LEU A 164 -17.34 -3.48 -27.11
CA LEU A 164 -17.27 -3.77 -28.54
C LEU A 164 -18.19 -4.93 -28.95
N ALA A 165 -18.21 -6.02 -28.17
CA ALA A 165 -19.08 -7.16 -28.44
C ALA A 165 -20.57 -6.79 -28.40
N LEU A 166 -20.99 -5.96 -27.43
CA LEU A 166 -22.35 -5.44 -27.34
C LEU A 166 -22.69 -4.55 -28.54
N THR A 167 -21.77 -3.68 -28.97
CA THR A 167 -21.91 -2.86 -30.18
C THR A 167 -22.06 -3.68 -31.45
N LEU A 168 -21.35 -4.79 -31.57
CA LEU A 168 -21.46 -5.66 -32.75
C LEU A 168 -22.74 -6.51 -32.77
N HIS A 169 -23.38 -6.69 -31.61
CA HIS A 169 -24.58 -7.53 -31.45
C HIS A 169 -25.89 -6.74 -31.39
N THR A 170 -25.84 -5.40 -31.37
CA THR A 170 -27.06 -4.59 -31.33
C THR A 170 -27.86 -4.76 -32.61
N THR A 171 -29.19 -4.79 -32.47
CA THR A 171 -30.13 -4.99 -33.58
C THR A 171 -30.75 -3.67 -34.06
N GLN A 172 -30.51 -2.59 -33.32
CA GLN A 172 -31.09 -1.26 -33.49
C GLN A 172 -30.01 -0.25 -33.91
N GLN A 173 -30.40 0.84 -34.58
CA GLN A 173 -29.49 1.96 -34.83
C GLN A 173 -29.32 2.78 -33.54
N HIS A 174 -28.08 2.91 -33.07
CA HIS A 174 -27.74 3.65 -31.85
C HIS A 174 -26.56 4.61 -32.08
N ASN A 175 -26.47 5.65 -31.26
CA ASN A 175 -25.28 6.49 -31.17
C ASN A 175 -24.15 5.74 -30.44
N LEU A 176 -23.21 5.21 -31.23
CA LEU A 176 -22.05 4.49 -30.71
C LEU A 176 -21.11 5.43 -29.96
N ASP A 177 -20.84 5.11 -28.69
CA ASP A 177 -20.06 5.96 -27.78
C ASP A 177 -18.77 5.27 -27.28
N LEU A 178 -18.23 4.36 -28.09
CA LEU A 178 -16.97 3.66 -27.78
C LEU A 178 -15.79 4.64 -27.70
N ASP A 179 -15.82 5.68 -28.51
CA ASP A 179 -14.83 6.76 -28.55
C ASP A 179 -14.82 7.60 -27.26
N ARG A 180 -15.98 7.88 -26.65
CA ARG A 180 -16.09 8.66 -25.40
C ARG A 180 -15.95 7.80 -24.14
N SER A 181 -16.43 6.55 -24.15
CA SER A 181 -16.33 5.65 -23.00
C SER A 181 -14.91 5.12 -22.74
N ALA A 182 -14.15 4.85 -23.80
CA ALA A 182 -12.77 4.38 -23.68
C ALA A 182 -11.86 5.30 -22.86
N PRO A 183 -11.76 6.63 -23.12
CA PRO A 183 -10.92 7.52 -22.34
C PRO A 183 -11.37 7.62 -20.88
N VAL A 184 -12.68 7.57 -20.60
CA VAL A 184 -13.20 7.59 -19.23
C VAL A 184 -12.68 6.38 -18.44
N PHE A 185 -12.75 5.18 -19.02
CA PHE A 185 -12.24 3.98 -18.37
C PHE A 185 -10.72 3.97 -18.21
N VAL A 186 -10.00 4.48 -19.22
CA VAL A 186 -8.54 4.63 -19.16
C VAL A 186 -8.15 5.59 -18.03
N VAL A 187 -8.79 6.76 -17.95
CA VAL A 187 -8.52 7.77 -16.91
C VAL A 187 -8.85 7.20 -15.53
N ALA A 188 -9.99 6.53 -15.36
CA ALA A 188 -10.36 5.90 -14.10
C ALA A 188 -9.32 4.85 -13.66
N MET A 189 -8.85 4.02 -14.59
CA MET A 189 -7.81 3.02 -14.33
C MET A 189 -6.47 3.68 -13.95
N ILE A 190 -6.03 4.69 -14.71
CA ILE A 190 -4.78 5.41 -14.46
C ILE A 190 -4.82 6.11 -13.10
N LEU A 191 -5.91 6.80 -12.76
CA LEU A 191 -6.07 7.45 -11.46
C LEU A 191 -5.97 6.44 -10.31
N GLY A 192 -6.66 5.30 -10.43
CA GLY A 192 -6.59 4.24 -9.42
C GLY A 192 -5.18 3.67 -9.27
N ALA A 193 -4.50 3.43 -10.39
CA ALA A 193 -3.13 2.91 -10.41
C ALA A 193 -2.11 3.93 -9.85
N ALA A 194 -2.24 5.22 -10.19
CA ALA A 194 -1.38 6.29 -9.71
C ALA A 194 -1.55 6.53 -8.21
N LEU A 195 -2.78 6.49 -7.70
CA LEU A 195 -3.02 6.57 -6.26
C LEU A 195 -2.46 5.35 -5.52
N ARG A 196 -2.52 4.15 -6.14
CA ARG A 196 -1.88 2.95 -5.59
C ARG A 196 -0.36 3.08 -5.54
N SER A 197 0.28 3.54 -6.61
CA SER A 197 1.73 3.74 -6.64
C SER A 197 2.17 4.80 -5.63
N LEU A 198 1.41 5.89 -5.46
CA LEU A 198 1.69 6.91 -4.46
C LEU A 198 1.59 6.36 -3.04
N ARG A 199 0.57 5.53 -2.74
CA ARG A 199 0.45 4.88 -1.42
C ARG A 199 1.62 3.95 -1.12
N LEU A 200 2.02 3.13 -2.10
CA LEU A 200 3.14 2.22 -1.94
C LEU A 200 4.45 2.99 -1.73
N ALA A 201 4.72 4.00 -2.56
CA ALA A 201 5.91 4.85 -2.43
C ALA A 201 5.97 5.56 -1.07
N ARG A 202 4.84 6.09 -0.57
CA ARG A 202 4.79 6.70 0.77
C ARG A 202 5.08 5.69 1.87
N LYS A 203 4.54 4.47 1.77
CA LYS A 203 4.80 3.40 2.74
C LYS A 203 6.29 3.05 2.78
N ASP A 204 6.91 2.92 1.61
CA ASP A 204 8.34 2.62 1.51
C ASP A 204 9.19 3.75 2.12
N LEU A 205 8.83 5.02 1.88
CA LEU A 205 9.51 6.16 2.47
C LEU A 205 9.41 6.20 4.01
N VAL A 206 8.25 5.86 4.58
CA VAL A 206 8.07 5.79 6.04
C VAL A 206 8.98 4.72 6.64
N VAL A 207 8.98 3.52 6.05
CA VAL A 207 9.85 2.42 6.51
C VAL A 207 11.33 2.79 6.44
N GLN A 208 11.75 3.44 5.34
CA GLN A 208 13.14 3.91 5.21
C GLN A 208 13.49 5.00 6.22
N ALA A 209 12.57 5.92 6.50
CA ALA A 209 12.76 6.98 7.48
C ALA A 209 12.91 6.41 8.90
N GLU A 210 12.11 5.41 9.27
CA GLU A 210 12.19 4.70 10.55
C GLU A 210 13.54 3.99 10.71
N LEU A 211 13.96 3.20 9.71
CA LEU A 211 15.26 2.52 9.72
C LEU A 211 16.41 3.51 9.87
N THR A 212 16.38 4.61 9.12
CA THR A 212 17.45 5.61 9.19
C THR A 212 17.44 6.36 10.53
N ALA A 213 16.28 6.56 11.15
CA ALA A 213 16.18 7.16 12.48
C ALA A 213 16.78 6.24 13.56
N GLU A 214 16.51 4.94 13.48
CA GLU A 214 17.07 3.93 14.38
C GLU A 214 18.59 3.84 14.25
N GLU A 215 19.11 3.81 13.03
CA GLU A 215 20.55 3.81 12.76
C GLU A 215 21.24 5.05 13.32
N ARG A 216 20.64 6.23 13.13
CA ARG A 216 21.17 7.50 13.69
C ARG A 216 21.17 7.46 15.22
N ALA A 217 20.09 7.01 15.84
CA ALA A 217 20.01 6.92 17.30
C ALA A 217 21.08 5.97 17.86
N ARG A 218 21.27 4.80 17.22
CA ARG A 218 22.32 3.85 17.60
C ARG A 218 23.71 4.44 17.45
N ARG A 219 23.97 5.17 16.35
CA ARG A 219 25.25 5.83 16.12
C ARG A 219 25.53 6.90 17.17
N THR A 220 24.56 7.77 17.45
CA THR A 220 24.69 8.78 18.51
C THR A 220 24.94 8.14 19.87
N LEU A 221 24.23 7.05 20.21
CA LEU A 221 24.45 6.33 21.46
C LEU A 221 25.88 5.76 21.57
N LEU A 222 26.42 5.22 20.47
CA LEU A 222 27.80 4.72 20.44
C LEU A 222 28.85 5.84 20.54
N GLU A 223 28.61 6.97 19.86
CA GLU A 223 29.45 8.17 19.95
C GLU A 223 29.46 8.73 21.38
N GLU A 224 28.30 8.78 22.04
CA GLU A 224 28.15 9.19 23.43
C GLU A 224 28.85 8.24 24.40
N ARG A 225 28.71 6.93 24.23
CA ARG A 225 29.44 5.95 25.05
C ARG A 225 30.96 6.10 24.88
N GLY A 226 31.44 6.32 23.66
CA GLY A 226 32.86 6.56 23.40
C GLY A 226 33.36 7.89 23.96
N ARG A 227 32.51 8.92 23.97
CA ARG A 227 32.80 10.21 24.62
C ARG A 227 32.90 10.04 26.14
N ILE A 228 31.91 9.42 26.77
CA ILE A 228 31.90 9.13 28.21
C ILE A 228 33.13 8.29 28.60
N ALA A 229 33.48 7.26 27.84
CA ALA A 229 34.66 6.45 28.13
C ALA A 229 35.97 7.27 28.12
N ARG A 230 36.11 8.22 27.19
CA ARG A 230 37.27 9.13 27.15
C ARG A 230 37.27 10.15 28.29
N GLU A 231 36.13 10.78 28.56
CA GLU A 231 35.98 11.70 29.70
C GLU A 231 36.30 10.98 31.01
N LEU A 232 35.82 9.74 31.19
CA LEU A 232 36.15 8.90 32.33
C LEU A 232 37.63 8.55 32.38
N HIS A 233 38.24 8.16 31.25
CA HIS A 233 39.67 7.83 31.19
C HIS A 233 40.53 9.04 31.59
N ASP A 234 40.23 10.23 31.06
CA ASP A 234 40.96 11.46 31.35
C ASP A 234 40.83 11.85 32.83
N VAL A 235 39.61 11.80 33.38
CA VAL A 235 39.36 12.10 34.79
C VAL A 235 40.06 11.09 35.70
N VAL A 236 39.95 9.79 35.42
CA VAL A 236 40.58 8.75 36.26
C VAL A 236 42.10 8.84 36.17
N ALA A 237 42.67 8.99 34.97
CA ALA A 237 44.12 9.13 34.80
C ALA A 237 44.67 10.36 35.53
N HIS A 238 43.97 11.50 35.45
CA HIS A 238 44.36 12.70 36.18
C HIS A 238 44.37 12.47 37.71
N HIS A 239 43.32 11.89 38.28
CA HIS A 239 43.24 11.65 39.72
C HIS A 239 44.28 10.63 40.20
N MET A 240 44.53 9.55 39.45
CA MET A 240 45.59 8.59 39.79
C MET A 240 46.98 9.24 39.77
N SER A 241 47.24 10.13 38.79
CA SER A 241 48.49 10.90 38.75
C SER A 241 48.65 11.81 39.97
N VAL A 242 47.58 12.50 40.39
CA VAL A 242 47.60 13.37 41.58
C VAL A 242 47.84 12.54 42.85
N ILE A 243 47.16 11.41 43.01
CA ILE A 243 47.35 10.49 44.17
C ILE A 243 48.79 9.99 44.22
N SER A 244 49.37 9.57 43.10
CA SER A 244 50.77 9.14 43.03
C SER A 244 51.73 10.26 43.47
N ILE A 245 51.52 11.50 43.01
CA ILE A 245 52.35 12.65 43.39
C ILE A 245 52.18 12.97 44.89
N GLN A 246 50.95 12.99 45.39
CA GLN A 246 50.66 13.27 46.80
C GLN A 246 51.29 12.22 47.72
N ALA A 247 51.17 10.93 47.39
CA ALA A 247 51.76 9.84 48.15
C ALA A 247 53.30 9.91 48.16
N GLN A 248 53.92 10.38 47.07
CA GLN A 248 55.37 10.59 47.00
C GLN A 248 55.85 11.77 47.85
N VAL A 249 55.08 12.86 47.91
CA VAL A 249 55.48 14.10 48.61
C VAL A 249 55.15 14.06 50.10
N ALA A 250 54.07 13.37 50.50
CA ALA A 250 53.56 13.33 51.88
C ALA A 250 54.60 13.01 52.98
N PRO A 251 55.57 12.07 52.81
CA PRO A 251 56.58 11.80 53.84
C PRO A 251 57.47 13.00 54.18
N HIS A 252 57.59 13.97 53.27
CA HIS A 252 58.42 15.17 53.45
C HIS A 252 57.69 16.29 54.20
N LEU A 253 56.37 16.15 54.41
CA LEU A 253 55.52 17.15 55.09
C LEU A 253 55.31 16.84 56.58
N VAL A 254 55.78 15.70 57.06
CA VAL A 254 55.66 15.26 58.46
C VAL A 254 57.04 15.28 59.12
N GLU A 255 57.18 15.87 60.30
CA GLU A 255 58.40 15.77 61.09
C GLU A 255 58.52 14.36 61.68
N HIS A 256 59.63 13.66 61.38
CA HIS A 256 59.93 12.29 61.82
C HIS A 256 58.83 11.24 61.50
N PRO A 257 58.51 10.99 60.22
CA PRO A 257 57.53 9.98 59.85
C PRO A 257 58.03 8.58 60.25
N THR A 258 57.11 7.76 60.78
CA THR A 258 57.37 6.35 61.12
C THR A 258 57.66 5.53 59.86
N GLU A 259 58.37 4.42 60.02
CA GLU A 259 58.68 3.55 58.87
C GLU A 259 57.43 2.94 58.25
N GLU A 260 56.46 2.54 59.08
CA GLU A 260 55.14 2.05 58.64
C GLU A 260 54.37 3.09 57.79
N LEU A 261 54.50 4.39 58.08
CA LEU A 261 53.90 5.45 57.28
C LEU A 261 54.57 5.57 55.91
N ARG A 262 55.91 5.47 55.84
CA ARG A 262 56.66 5.49 54.58
C ARG A 262 56.30 4.30 53.69
N GLU A 263 56.21 3.11 54.28
CA GLU A 263 55.87 1.88 53.56
C GLU A 263 54.45 1.95 52.97
N ASN A 264 53.47 2.37 53.78
CA ASN A 264 52.09 2.55 53.32
C ASN A 264 51.96 3.59 52.19
N LEU A 265 52.63 4.75 52.30
CA LEU A 265 52.61 5.78 51.25
C LEU A 265 53.29 5.30 49.96
N THR A 266 54.35 4.49 50.08
CA THR A 266 55.00 3.86 48.93
C THR A 266 54.05 2.88 48.23
N GLY A 267 53.34 2.05 49.00
CA GLY A 267 52.31 1.16 48.46
C GLY A 267 51.16 1.89 47.77
N ILE A 268 50.68 3.01 48.32
CA ILE A 268 49.64 3.84 47.67
C ILE A 268 50.13 4.37 46.32
N ARG A 269 51.40 4.83 46.25
CA ARG A 269 52.00 5.32 44.99
C ARG A 269 52.06 4.21 43.96
N GLU A 270 52.54 3.02 44.33
CA GLU A 270 52.67 1.88 43.43
C GLU A 270 51.32 1.43 42.89
N ASN A 271 50.31 1.31 43.76
CA ASN A 271 48.93 0.99 43.35
C ASN A 271 48.36 2.02 42.35
N ALA A 272 48.63 3.32 42.55
CA ALA A 272 48.18 4.36 41.61
C ALA A 272 48.89 4.29 40.26
N LEU A 273 50.19 3.95 40.25
CA LEU A 273 50.97 3.77 39.02
C LEU A 273 50.56 2.50 38.26
N GLU A 274 50.25 1.42 38.99
CA GLU A 274 49.74 0.18 38.42
C GLU A 274 48.36 0.40 37.78
N ALA A 275 47.45 1.10 38.46
CA ALA A 275 46.15 1.48 37.90
C ALA A 275 46.28 2.33 36.63
N LEU A 276 47.23 3.28 36.57
CA LEU A 276 47.53 4.04 35.35
C LEU A 276 48.06 3.16 34.20
N ALA A 277 48.89 2.16 34.53
CA ALA A 277 49.43 1.24 33.55
C ALA A 277 48.35 0.31 32.97
N GLU A 278 47.41 -0.15 33.80
CA GLU A 278 46.26 -0.94 33.34
C GLU A 278 45.35 -0.12 32.43
N LEU A 279 45.04 1.13 32.78
CA LEU A 279 44.22 2.01 31.94
C LEU A 279 44.82 2.24 30.55
N ARG A 280 46.15 2.26 30.42
CA ARG A 280 46.86 2.41 29.13
C ARG A 280 46.82 1.15 28.25
N ARG A 281 46.47 -0.01 28.79
CA ARG A 281 46.42 -1.29 28.06
C ARG A 281 45.05 -1.63 27.47
N VAL A 282 44.00 -0.90 27.86
CA VAL A 282 42.60 -1.08 27.41
C VAL A 282 42.30 -0.16 26.24
#